data_AF-A0A7S2QBI7-F1
#
_entry.id   AF-A0A7S2QBI7-F1
#
_cell.length_a   1.000
_cell.length_b   1.000
_cell.length_c   1.000
_cell.angle_alpha   90.00
_cell.angle_beta   90.00
_cell.angle_gamma   90.00
#
_symmetry.space_group_name_H-M   'P 1'
#
loop_
_entity.id
_entity.type
_entity.pdbx_description
1 polymer ?
#
loop_
_entity_poly.entity_id
_entity_poly.type
_entity_poly.pdbx_seq_one_letter_code
_entity_poly.pdbx_strand_id
1 'polypeptide(L)'
;QVLARRPARGARGHGLACGAARRRLPGPAAHQVTCPRRAGSRGPRGAMGKAKRNVDTSYSYVVELKSVLQMKPEARVKWLDKALRAVADGEANVKQVFDVMTSRKLVAGVHPKVGQRMMRVLKDHLYLFSEKQQRYLSEESPLATEFTNRSDDEPA
;
A
#
# COMPACT_ATOMS: atom_id res chain seq x y z
N GLN A 1 -8.57 -9.33 -50.98
CA GLN A 1 -8.79 -10.80 -50.90
C GLN A 1 -7.70 -11.32 -49.96
N VAL A 2 -7.98 -11.75 -48.73
CA VAL A 2 -8.66 -13.01 -48.34
C VAL A 2 -9.62 -12.78 -47.16
N LEU A 3 -10.85 -13.26 -47.32
CA LEU A 3 -11.89 -13.39 -46.29
C LEU A 3 -11.63 -14.63 -45.41
N ALA A 4 -12.03 -14.59 -44.13
CA ALA A 4 -12.85 -15.60 -43.43
C ALA A 4 -12.70 -15.47 -41.88
N ARG A 5 -13.72 -15.03 -41.13
CA ARG A 5 -14.82 -15.80 -40.51
C ARG A 5 -14.47 -16.51 -39.17
N ARG A 6 -14.90 -15.87 -38.06
CA ARG A 6 -15.65 -16.36 -36.84
C ARG A 6 -15.64 -17.87 -36.48
N PRO A 7 -15.68 -18.27 -35.18
CA PRO A 7 -16.91 -18.16 -34.38
C PRO A 7 -16.79 -17.93 -32.84
N ALA A 8 -17.96 -17.67 -32.25
CA ALA A 8 -18.28 -17.55 -30.83
C ALA A 8 -18.79 -18.87 -30.22
N ARG A 9 -18.75 -19.03 -28.88
CA ARG A 9 -19.69 -19.73 -27.95
C ARG A 9 -18.96 -20.28 -26.70
N GLY A 10 -19.36 -19.86 -25.50
CA GLY A 10 -20.14 -20.68 -24.53
C GLY A 10 -19.25 -20.97 -23.30
N ALA A 11 -19.65 -21.07 -22.04
CA ALA A 11 -20.91 -21.37 -21.35
C ALA A 11 -20.89 -20.69 -19.96
N ARG A 12 -21.96 -20.05 -19.48
CA ARG A 12 -23.01 -20.63 -18.59
C ARG A 12 -22.49 -21.57 -17.49
N GLY A 13 -22.42 -21.05 -16.27
CA GLY A 13 -22.42 -21.80 -15.02
C GLY A 13 -23.43 -21.19 -14.05
N HIS A 14 -24.61 -21.82 -13.94
CA HIS A 14 -25.64 -21.55 -12.94
C HIS A 14 -25.34 -22.34 -11.67
N GLY A 15 -25.70 -21.79 -10.51
CA GLY A 15 -25.94 -22.54 -9.27
C GLY A 15 -25.21 -21.93 -8.08
N LEU A 16 -25.78 -21.76 -6.89
CA LEU A 16 -27.06 -22.17 -6.33
C LEU A 16 -27.38 -21.20 -5.20
N ALA A 17 -28.66 -20.88 -5.07
CA ALA A 17 -29.21 -20.19 -3.93
C ALA A 17 -29.25 -21.11 -2.70
N CYS A 18 -28.78 -20.59 -1.56
CA CYS A 18 -29.29 -20.93 -0.23
C CYS A 18 -29.76 -19.58 0.35
N GLY A 19 -31.02 -19.32 0.69
CA GLY A 19 -32.06 -20.22 1.14
C GLY A 19 -32.15 -20.17 2.68
N ALA A 20 -33.22 -19.54 3.17
CA ALA A 20 -33.70 -19.47 4.56
C ALA A 20 -32.95 -18.53 5.52
N ALA A 21 -33.48 -17.34 5.84
CA ALA A 21 -34.60 -17.10 6.76
C ALA A 21 -34.39 -17.69 8.16
N ARG A 22 -34.24 -16.84 9.18
CA ARG A 22 -35.18 -16.72 10.32
C ARG A 22 -34.70 -15.80 11.45
N ARG A 23 -35.66 -14.97 11.87
CA ARG A 23 -35.93 -14.45 13.23
C ARG A 23 -35.13 -13.25 13.73
N ARG A 24 -35.82 -12.10 13.71
CA ARG A 24 -35.74 -11.05 14.74
C ARG A 24 -35.92 -11.67 16.13
N LEU A 25 -35.10 -11.24 17.08
CA LEU A 25 -35.47 -11.09 18.49
C LEU A 25 -34.85 -9.77 19.00
N PRO A 26 -35.65 -8.86 19.57
CA PRO A 26 -35.16 -7.74 20.38
C PRO A 26 -35.24 -8.05 21.89
N GLY A 27 -34.29 -7.52 22.66
CA GLY A 27 -34.39 -7.30 24.11
C GLY A 27 -33.34 -8.04 24.96
N PRO A 28 -33.18 -7.70 26.25
CA PRO A 28 -33.05 -6.35 26.82
C PRO A 28 -31.81 -6.20 27.72
N ALA A 29 -31.60 -4.94 28.10
CA ALA A 29 -30.77 -4.34 29.16
C ALA A 29 -30.08 -5.20 30.24
N ALA A 30 -28.97 -4.60 30.69
CA ALA A 30 -28.38 -4.68 32.03
C ALA A 30 -27.49 -5.89 32.33
N HIS A 31 -26.18 -5.64 32.33
CA HIS A 31 -25.38 -5.77 33.55
C HIS A 31 -24.13 -4.89 33.44
N GLN A 32 -24.09 -3.84 34.25
CA GLN A 32 -22.85 -3.16 34.58
C GLN A 32 -22.01 -4.13 35.41
N VAL A 33 -21.02 -4.75 34.80
CA VAL A 33 -19.94 -5.39 35.54
C VAL A 33 -18.89 -4.32 35.81
N THR A 34 -18.97 -3.75 37.01
CA THR A 34 -17.87 -3.03 37.61
C THR A 34 -16.70 -4.00 37.79
N CYS A 35 -15.71 -3.93 36.91
CA CYS A 35 -14.46 -4.66 37.10
C CYS A 35 -13.77 -4.11 38.36
N PRO A 36 -13.51 -4.94 39.38
CA PRO A 36 -12.75 -4.50 40.54
C PRO A 36 -11.31 -4.21 40.13
N ARG A 37 -10.87 -3.05 40.59
CA ARG A 37 -9.54 -2.46 40.56
C ARG A 37 -8.48 -3.49 40.98
N ARG A 38 -7.90 -4.23 40.03
CA ARG A 38 -6.72 -5.06 40.30
C ARG A 38 -5.49 -4.16 40.25
N ALA A 39 -5.04 -3.73 41.43
CA ALA A 39 -3.71 -3.21 41.67
C ALA A 39 -2.69 -4.30 41.33
N GLY A 40 -2.32 -4.36 40.04
CA GLY A 40 -1.24 -5.20 39.52
C GLY A 40 0.01 -4.35 39.34
N SER A 41 0.99 -4.63 40.18
CA SER A 41 2.37 -4.18 40.18
C SER A 41 2.90 -3.78 38.79
N ARG A 42 3.04 -2.48 38.55
CA ARG A 42 3.87 -1.95 37.46
C ARG A 42 5.32 -2.17 37.86
N GLY A 43 5.87 -3.33 37.49
CA GLY A 43 7.32 -3.54 37.50
C GLY A 43 8.00 -2.51 36.59
N PRO A 44 9.27 -2.15 36.86
CA PRO A 44 10.04 -1.25 36.02
C PRO A 44 10.16 -1.88 34.63
N ARG A 45 9.51 -1.25 33.65
CA ARG A 45 9.68 -1.58 32.23
C ARG A 45 11.16 -1.43 31.93
N GLY A 46 11.81 -2.57 31.71
CA GLY A 46 13.21 -2.65 31.34
C GLY A 46 13.49 -1.66 30.22
N ALA A 47 14.52 -0.85 30.45
CA ALA A 47 15.20 -0.08 29.43
C ALA A 47 15.74 -1.07 28.39
N MET A 48 14.93 -1.41 27.38
CA MET A 48 15.41 -2.11 26.21
C MET A 48 16.42 -1.21 25.53
N GLY A 49 17.65 -1.71 25.47
CA GLY A 49 18.80 -1.03 24.92
C GLY A 49 18.47 -0.38 23.58
N LYS A 50 18.81 0.90 23.46
CA LYS A 50 18.99 1.58 22.19
C LYS A 50 20.20 0.93 21.49
N ALA A 51 19.99 -0.25 20.91
CA ALA A 51 20.85 -0.75 19.86
C ALA A 51 20.67 0.18 18.65
N LYS A 52 21.42 1.29 18.65
CA LYS A 52 21.75 2.04 17.45
C LYS A 52 22.50 1.05 16.55
N ARG A 53 21.77 0.34 15.69
CA ARG A 53 22.36 -0.24 14.48
C ARG A 53 22.87 0.94 13.67
N ASN A 54 24.14 1.27 13.88
CA ASN A 54 24.90 2.13 13.00
C ASN A 54 25.12 1.32 11.72
N VAL A 55 24.13 1.36 10.83
CA VAL A 55 24.26 0.76 9.51
C VAL A 55 25.04 1.78 8.68
N ASP A 56 26.36 1.57 8.63
CA ASP A 56 27.24 2.22 7.68
C ASP A 56 26.90 1.66 6.30
N THR A 57 25.78 2.13 5.78
CA THR A 57 25.27 1.72 4.49
C THR A 57 25.94 2.57 3.44
N SER A 58 26.85 1.96 2.70
CA SER A 58 27.38 2.50 1.45
C SER A 58 26.25 2.57 0.41
N TYR A 59 25.47 3.66 0.45
CA TYR A 59 24.37 3.91 -0.49
C TYR A 59 24.94 4.24 -1.87
N SER A 60 25.09 3.25 -2.75
CA SER A 60 25.51 3.50 -4.14
C SER A 60 24.35 4.03 -5.00
N TYR A 61 23.11 3.74 -4.61
CA TYR A 61 21.93 4.11 -5.39
C TYR A 61 21.49 5.55 -5.09
N VAL A 62 21.91 6.49 -5.95
CA VAL A 62 21.55 7.90 -5.87
C VAL A 62 20.10 8.11 -6.33
N VAL A 63 19.22 8.46 -5.38
CA VAL A 63 17.80 8.76 -5.63
C VAL A 63 17.60 10.26 -5.75
N GLU A 64 17.70 10.80 -6.97
CA GLU A 64 17.44 12.22 -7.24
C GLU A 64 16.05 12.47 -7.83
N LEU A 65 15.29 13.38 -7.20
CA LEU A 65 13.99 13.83 -7.67
C LEU A 65 14.03 14.32 -9.13
N LYS A 66 15.07 15.09 -9.49
CA LYS A 66 15.21 15.68 -10.83
C LYS A 66 15.25 14.62 -11.93
N SER A 67 16.00 13.54 -11.69
CA SER A 67 16.11 12.40 -12.60
C SER A 67 14.74 11.75 -12.83
N VAL A 68 13.97 11.50 -11.76
CA VAL A 68 12.64 10.88 -11.84
C VAL A 68 11.63 11.75 -12.57
N LEU A 69 11.71 13.07 -12.43
CA LEU A 69 10.82 14.01 -13.13
C LEU A 69 11.09 14.06 -14.64
N GLN A 70 12.35 13.94 -15.05
CA GLN A 70 12.73 13.87 -16.47
C GLN A 70 12.29 12.56 -17.14
N MET A 71 12.07 11.51 -16.36
CA MET A 71 11.57 10.22 -16.88
C MET A 71 10.08 10.28 -17.23
N LYS A 72 9.71 9.50 -18.26
CA LYS A 72 8.31 9.23 -18.62
C LYS A 72 7.58 8.55 -17.44
N PRO A 73 6.27 8.81 -17.23
CA PRO A 73 5.53 8.28 -16.09
C PRO A 73 5.56 6.75 -16.02
N GLU A 74 5.55 6.05 -17.17
CA GLU A 74 5.69 4.58 -17.20
C GLU A 74 7.06 4.10 -16.73
N ALA A 75 8.12 4.86 -17.03
CA ALA A 75 9.47 4.56 -16.55
C ALA A 75 9.61 4.84 -15.05
N ARG A 76 8.87 5.82 -14.50
CA ARG A 76 8.84 6.09 -13.04
C ARG A 76 8.34 4.90 -12.23
N VAL A 77 7.38 4.12 -12.76
CA VAL A 77 6.89 2.91 -12.08
C VAL A 77 7.99 1.85 -11.99
N LYS A 78 8.70 1.61 -13.11
CA LYS A 78 9.81 0.67 -13.15
C LYS A 78 10.97 1.13 -12.26
N TRP A 79 11.21 2.44 -12.23
CA TRP A 79 12.19 3.03 -11.33
C TRP A 79 11.79 2.85 -9.85
N LEU A 80 10.51 3.02 -9.51
CA LEU A 80 10.01 2.84 -8.14
C LEU A 80 10.22 1.40 -7.66
N ASP A 81 9.86 0.41 -8.47
CA ASP A 81 10.09 -1.00 -8.17
C ASP A 81 11.58 -1.30 -7.91
N LYS A 82 12.46 -0.80 -8.78
CA LYS A 82 13.93 -0.93 -8.60
C LYS A 82 14.42 -0.22 -7.34
N ALA A 83 13.94 0.98 -7.06
CA ALA A 83 14.32 1.75 -5.89
C ALA A 83 13.90 1.04 -4.60
N LEU A 84 12.69 0.48 -4.55
CA LEU A 84 12.20 -0.27 -3.39
C LEU A 84 12.96 -1.58 -3.19
N ARG A 85 13.35 -2.28 -4.27
CA ARG A 85 14.25 -3.44 -4.19
C ARG A 85 15.63 -3.05 -3.65
N ALA A 86 16.21 -1.95 -4.13
CA ALA A 86 17.48 -1.44 -3.62
C ALA A 86 17.38 -1.02 -2.15
N VAL A 87 16.23 -0.51 -1.70
CA VAL A 87 15.98 -0.24 -0.28
C VAL A 87 15.90 -1.55 0.53
N ALA A 88 15.29 -2.60 -0.02
CA ALA A 88 15.21 -3.90 0.64
C ALA A 88 16.58 -4.58 0.78
N ASP A 89 17.46 -4.41 -0.20
CA ASP A 89 18.85 -4.88 -0.17
C ASP A 89 19.73 -4.02 0.75
N GLY A 90 19.28 -2.79 1.04
CA GLY A 90 20.01 -1.82 1.84
C GLY A 90 21.03 -1.03 1.02
N GLU A 91 20.87 -0.93 -0.30
CA GLU A 91 21.72 -0.11 -1.19
C GLU A 91 21.18 1.32 -1.39
N ALA A 92 19.93 1.58 -0.99
CA ALA A 92 19.24 2.87 -1.17
C ALA A 92 18.62 3.41 0.13
N ASN A 93 18.65 4.73 0.30
CA ASN A 93 18.17 5.38 1.52
C ASN A 93 16.64 5.52 1.51
N VAL A 94 15.97 4.84 2.44
CA VAL A 94 14.51 4.90 2.65
C VAL A 94 13.99 6.34 2.69
N LYS A 95 14.74 7.24 3.34
CA LYS A 95 14.35 8.65 3.49
C LYS A 95 14.33 9.39 2.16
N GLN A 96 15.29 9.12 1.28
CA GLN A 96 15.35 9.76 -0.05
C GLN A 96 14.24 9.26 -0.95
N VAL A 97 13.99 7.94 -0.95
CA VAL A 97 12.85 7.35 -1.70
C VAL A 97 11.54 7.94 -1.22
N PHE A 98 11.35 8.06 0.10
CA PHE A 98 10.16 8.68 0.69
C PHE A 98 9.97 10.13 0.22
N ASP A 99 11.00 10.97 0.27
CA ASP A 99 10.93 12.38 -0.15
C ASP A 99 10.55 12.56 -1.65
N VAL A 100 11.07 11.65 -2.49
CA VAL A 100 10.68 11.59 -3.89
C VAL A 100 9.19 11.22 -4.02
N MET A 101 8.70 10.25 -3.26
CA MET A 101 7.31 9.81 -3.33
C MET A 101 6.29 10.81 -2.76
N THR A 102 6.67 11.61 -1.77
CA THR A 102 5.79 12.65 -1.20
C THR A 102 5.69 13.89 -2.09
N SER A 103 6.55 14.00 -3.11
CA SER A 103 6.56 15.15 -4.00
C SER A 103 5.36 15.14 -4.97
N ARG A 104 4.51 16.17 -4.87
CA ARG A 104 3.34 16.37 -5.78
C ARG A 104 3.71 16.45 -7.26
N LYS A 105 4.96 16.84 -7.57
CA LYS A 105 5.48 16.89 -8.94
C LYS A 105 5.54 15.51 -9.60
N LEU A 106 5.61 14.45 -8.81
CA LEU A 106 5.60 13.08 -9.31
C LEU A 106 4.22 12.66 -9.80
N VAL A 107 3.16 13.21 -9.19
CA VAL A 107 1.75 12.96 -9.52
C VAL A 107 1.26 13.85 -10.67
N ALA A 108 1.81 15.06 -10.78
CA ALA A 108 1.50 15.98 -11.88
C ALA A 108 1.79 15.35 -13.25
N GLY A 109 0.75 15.18 -14.07
CA GLY A 109 0.85 14.61 -15.42
C GLY A 109 0.94 13.08 -15.49
N VAL A 110 0.67 12.36 -14.38
CA VAL A 110 0.61 10.89 -14.39
C VAL A 110 -0.77 10.40 -14.77
N HIS A 111 -0.83 9.47 -15.73
CA HIS A 111 -2.07 8.81 -16.11
C HIS A 111 -2.60 7.95 -14.94
N PRO A 112 -3.92 7.95 -14.66
CA PRO A 112 -4.49 7.24 -13.50
C PRO A 112 -4.14 5.74 -13.44
N LYS A 113 -4.15 5.05 -14.59
CA LYS A 113 -3.72 3.64 -14.68
C LYS A 113 -2.27 3.42 -14.22
N VAL A 114 -1.39 4.39 -14.45
CA VAL A 114 0.03 4.33 -14.05
C VAL A 114 0.17 4.62 -12.56
N GLY A 115 -0.54 5.64 -12.05
CA GLY A 115 -0.59 5.96 -10.62
C GLY A 115 -1.09 4.80 -9.76
N GLN A 116 -2.10 4.07 -10.22
CA GLN A 116 -2.58 2.85 -9.56
C GLN A 116 -1.52 1.75 -9.48
N ARG A 117 -0.77 1.53 -10.57
CA ARG A 117 0.35 0.57 -10.57
C ARG A 117 1.43 0.98 -9.57
N MET A 118 1.77 2.27 -9.49
CA MET A 118 2.72 2.78 -8.50
C MET A 118 2.23 2.53 -7.07
N MET A 119 0.94 2.76 -6.80
CA MET A 119 0.34 2.47 -5.50
C MET A 119 0.39 0.98 -5.14
N ARG A 120 0.15 0.08 -6.11
CA ARG A 120 0.23 -1.36 -5.87
C ARG A 120 1.63 -1.78 -5.42
N VAL A 121 2.64 -1.38 -6.18
CA VAL A 121 4.06 -1.65 -5.87
C VAL A 121 4.45 -1.05 -4.51
N LEU A 122 3.97 0.17 -4.21
CA LEU A 122 4.21 0.78 -2.90
C LEU A 122 3.63 -0.05 -1.75
N LYS A 123 2.39 -0.54 -1.89
CA LYS A 123 1.72 -1.36 -0.86
C LYS A 123 2.46 -2.66 -0.60
N ASP A 124 2.98 -3.30 -1.65
CA ASP A 124 3.78 -4.53 -1.53
C ASP A 124 5.04 -4.30 -0.69
N HIS A 125 5.63 -3.10 -0.76
CA HIS A 125 6.88 -2.75 -0.05
C HIS A 125 6.69 -1.81 1.15
N LEU A 126 5.46 -1.64 1.65
CA LEU A 126 5.17 -0.76 2.80
C LEU A 126 5.96 -1.16 4.05
N TYR A 127 6.23 -2.45 4.23
CA TYR A 127 6.96 -2.98 5.39
C TYR A 127 8.40 -2.46 5.53
N LEU A 128 8.99 -1.93 4.46
CA LEU A 128 10.34 -1.32 4.48
C LEU A 128 10.36 0.06 5.16
N PHE A 129 9.22 0.71 5.25
CA PHE A 129 9.09 2.05 5.83
C PHE A 129 8.75 2.00 7.32
N SER A 130 9.06 3.08 8.04
CA SER A 130 8.62 3.23 9.43
C SER A 130 7.08 3.31 9.51
N GLU A 131 6.46 2.84 10.59
CA GLU A 131 5.00 2.87 10.77
C GLU A 131 4.41 4.28 10.56
N LYS A 132 5.14 5.33 10.97
CA LYS A 132 4.75 6.73 10.74
C LYS A 132 4.71 7.08 9.24
N GLN A 133 5.69 6.60 8.48
CA GLN A 133 5.76 6.80 7.03
C GLN A 133 4.71 5.94 6.31
N GLN A 134 4.44 4.73 6.79
CA GLN A 134 3.42 3.85 6.22
C GLN A 134 2.03 4.48 6.28
N ARG A 135 1.65 5.07 7.44
CA ARG A 135 0.39 5.80 7.60
C ARG A 135 0.31 6.98 6.63
N TYR A 136 1.35 7.80 6.57
CA TYR A 136 1.41 8.93 5.65
C TYR A 136 1.27 8.50 4.18
N LEU A 137 1.97 7.43 3.78
CA LEU A 137 1.90 6.90 2.42
C LEU A 137 0.51 6.35 2.07
N SER A 138 -0.19 5.80 3.06
CA SER A 138 -1.51 5.20 2.89
C SER A 138 -2.64 6.23 2.87
N GLU A 139 -2.56 7.25 3.72
CA GLU A 139 -3.67 8.18 3.99
C GLU A 139 -3.46 9.56 3.36
N GLU A 140 -2.25 10.10 3.45
CA GLU A 140 -1.94 11.50 3.12
C GLU A 140 -1.09 11.66 1.84
N SER A 141 -0.71 10.56 1.19
CA SER A 141 0.12 10.67 0.00
C SER A 141 -0.66 11.29 -1.16
N PRO A 142 -0.02 12.15 -1.97
CA PRO A 142 -0.67 12.71 -3.15
C PRO A 142 -1.08 11.61 -4.15
N LEU A 143 -0.43 10.45 -4.10
CA LEU A 143 -0.82 9.25 -4.85
C LEU A 143 -2.12 8.65 -4.33
N ALA A 144 -2.31 8.54 -3.01
CA ALA A 144 -3.52 8.02 -2.42
C ALA A 144 -4.70 8.96 -2.66
N THR A 145 -4.52 10.27 -2.49
CA THR A 145 -5.58 11.26 -2.73
C THR A 145 -6.10 11.21 -4.17
N GLU A 146 -5.20 11.11 -5.15
CA GLU A 146 -5.56 11.17 -6.57
C GLU A 146 -5.98 9.82 -7.16
N PHE A 147 -5.43 8.69 -6.67
CA PHE A 147 -5.57 7.39 -7.33
C PHE A 147 -6.26 6.29 -6.51
N THR A 148 -6.63 6.51 -5.23
CA THR A 148 -7.31 5.49 -4.42
C THR A 148 -8.78 5.25 -4.85
N ASN A 149 -9.40 6.21 -5.53
CA ASN A 149 -10.85 6.23 -5.79
C ASN A 149 -11.34 5.47 -7.04
N ARG A 150 -10.50 4.68 -7.72
CA ARG A 150 -10.80 4.21 -9.09
C ARG A 150 -10.55 2.72 -9.34
N SER A 151 -10.56 1.91 -8.29
CA SER A 151 -10.31 0.45 -8.37
C SER A 151 -11.61 -0.36 -8.55
N ASP A 152 -12.32 -0.14 -9.66
CA ASP A 152 -13.48 -0.97 -10.05
C ASP A 152 -13.44 -1.25 -11.57
N ASP A 153 -12.34 -1.85 -12.04
CA ASP A 153 -12.30 -2.48 -13.37
C ASP A 153 -11.85 -3.93 -13.17
N GLU A 154 -12.87 -4.73 -12.86
CA GLU A 154 -12.92 -6.19 -12.90
C GLU A 154 -12.25 -6.72 -14.18
N PRO A 155 -11.33 -7.71 -14.10
CA PRO A 155 -10.68 -8.24 -15.28
C PRO A 155 -11.68 -9.00 -16.16
N ALA A 156 -11.87 -8.51 -17.39
CA ALA A 156 -12.55 -9.21 -18.48
C ALA A 156 -11.74 -10.38 -19.03
#